data_AF-A0A2P6PVE1-F1
#
_entry.id   AF-A0A2P6PVE1-F1
#
_cell.length_a   1.000
_cell.length_b   1.000
_cell.length_c   1.000
_cell.angle_alpha   90.00
_cell.angle_beta   90.00
_cell.angle_gamma   90.00
#
_symmetry.space_group_name_H-M   'P 1'
#
loop_
_entity.id
_entity.type
_entity.pdbx_description
1 polymer ?
#
loop_
_entity_poly.entity_id
_entity_poly.type
_entity_poly.pdbx_seq_one_letter_code
_entity_poly.pdbx_strand_id
1 'polypeptide(L)'
;MALVNVAALQFTTSALFGTRSATSNLQVLQTKRNYFSVKPVVMRARQHARTESAKTLNRRMQKKYNGTPKKPRLSVFCSDKQLYAMLVDDQNKKCLFYGSTLQKSIRQDPHCSTAEAAKRVGEELIKACNDLNIGEISSYDRNGFATGERIHAFEIAISEYGFLSR
;
A
#
# COMPACT_ATOMS: atom_id res chain seq x y z
N MET A 1 39.95 -2.90 15.09
CA MET A 1 40.02 -2.16 16.37
C MET A 1 39.87 -0.68 16.06
N ALA A 2 38.64 -0.17 16.07
CA ALA A 2 38.31 1.25 16.18
C ALA A 2 36.80 1.34 16.47
N LEU A 3 36.45 1.42 17.76
CA LEU A 3 35.09 1.66 18.24
C LEU A 3 34.81 3.15 18.11
N VAL A 4 33.76 3.51 17.38
CA VAL A 4 33.29 4.89 17.27
C VAL A 4 32.52 5.20 18.57
N ASN A 5 33.02 6.18 19.31
CA ASN A 5 32.51 6.59 20.61
C ASN A 5 31.30 7.53 20.41
N VAL A 6 30.10 7.08 20.80
CA VAL A 6 28.89 7.92 20.78
C VAL A 6 28.70 8.48 22.19
N ALA A 7 28.83 9.81 22.32
CA ALA A 7 28.57 10.51 23.56
C ALA A 7 27.09 10.40 23.95
N ALA A 8 26.81 9.78 25.10
CA ALA A 8 25.48 9.76 25.69
C ALA A 8 25.15 11.15 26.27
N LEU A 9 24.05 11.75 25.82
CA LEU A 9 23.48 12.96 26.43
C LEU A 9 23.16 12.67 27.91
N GLN A 10 23.74 13.47 28.80
CA GLN A 10 23.47 13.38 30.23
C GLN A 10 22.29 14.27 30.62
N PHE A 11 21.21 13.65 31.09
CA PHE A 11 20.14 14.35 31.79
C PHE A 11 20.55 14.50 33.26
N THR A 12 20.73 15.74 33.70
CA THR A 12 20.96 16.08 35.12
C THR A 12 19.66 15.91 35.89
N THR A 13 19.54 14.85 36.68
CA THR A 13 18.50 14.72 37.70
C THR A 13 19.07 15.13 39.06
N SER A 14 18.50 16.16 39.65
CA SER A 14 18.83 16.75 40.94
C SER A 14 18.88 15.73 42.08
N ALA A 15 19.92 15.85 42.91
CA ALA A 15 20.16 15.05 44.09
C ALA A 15 19.16 15.39 45.21
N LEU A 16 18.30 14.44 45.57
CA LEU A 16 17.47 14.54 46.79
C LEU A 16 17.55 13.34 47.72
N PHE A 17 18.13 12.20 47.32
CA PHE A 17 18.33 11.08 48.26
C PHE A 17 19.62 10.28 47.99
N GLY A 18 20.58 10.45 48.90
CA GLY A 18 21.48 9.44 49.48
C GLY A 18 22.12 8.37 48.59
N THR A 19 23.45 8.41 48.51
CA THR A 19 24.32 7.34 48.02
C THR A 19 24.16 6.04 48.84
N ARG A 20 23.94 4.90 48.19
CA ARG A 20 24.46 3.59 48.61
C ARG A 20 24.54 2.65 47.41
N SER A 21 25.77 2.39 46.99
CA SER A 21 26.15 1.31 46.09
C SER A 21 25.84 -0.05 46.71
N ALA A 22 24.96 -0.83 46.09
CA ALA A 22 24.90 -2.27 46.26
C ALA A 22 24.43 -2.89 44.94
N THR A 23 25.34 -3.55 44.24
CA THR A 23 25.02 -4.43 43.12
C THR A 23 24.34 -5.69 43.68
N SER A 24 23.02 -5.68 43.83
CA SER A 24 22.26 -6.91 44.08
C SER A 24 21.94 -7.56 42.74
N ASN A 25 22.72 -8.58 42.38
CA ASN A 25 22.33 -9.54 41.36
C ASN A 25 21.11 -10.32 41.87
N LEU A 26 19.91 -9.77 41.63
CA LEU A 26 18.67 -10.53 41.75
C LEU A 26 18.60 -11.51 40.58
N GLN A 27 19.16 -12.71 40.78
CA GLN A 27 18.90 -13.83 39.89
C GLN A 27 17.43 -14.22 40.04
N VAL A 28 16.63 -13.83 39.06
CA VAL A 28 15.27 -14.36 38.87
C VAL A 28 15.43 -15.86 38.58
N LEU A 29 15.14 -16.69 39.58
CA LEU A 29 14.98 -18.13 39.40
C LEU A 29 13.91 -18.37 38.34
N GLN A 30 14.34 -18.82 37.16
CA GLN A 30 13.43 -19.22 36.09
C GLN A 30 12.64 -20.44 36.56
N THR A 31 11.38 -20.24 36.90
CA THR A 31 10.45 -21.36 37.11
C THR A 31 10.25 -22.05 35.76
N LYS A 32 10.73 -23.29 35.63
CA LYS A 32 10.46 -24.13 34.46
C LYS A 32 8.97 -24.45 34.44
N ARG A 33 8.18 -23.57 33.82
CA ARG A 33 6.79 -23.88 33.44
C ARG A 33 6.88 -24.94 32.35
N ASN A 34 6.50 -26.18 32.68
CA ASN A 34 6.24 -27.21 31.70
C ASN A 34 5.06 -26.77 30.85
N TYR A 35 5.32 -26.02 29.78
CA TYR A 35 4.36 -25.77 28.73
C TYR A 35 4.08 -27.13 28.06
N PHE A 36 2.92 -27.71 28.33
CA PHE A 36 2.40 -28.79 27.50
C PHE A 36 2.46 -28.31 26.05
N SER A 37 3.28 -28.99 25.24
CA SER A 37 3.38 -28.74 23.80
C SER A 37 2.08 -29.20 23.16
N VAL A 38 1.04 -28.38 23.27
CA VAL A 38 -0.17 -28.56 22.48
C VAL A 38 0.24 -28.35 21.04
N LYS A 39 0.11 -29.41 20.23
CA LYS A 39 0.30 -29.29 18.78
C LYS A 39 -0.64 -28.17 18.31
N PRO A 40 -0.13 -27.11 17.67
CA PRO A 40 -1.00 -26.09 17.13
C PRO A 40 -1.92 -26.75 16.11
N VAL A 41 -3.23 -26.48 16.19
CA VAL A 41 -4.18 -26.94 15.19
C VAL A 41 -3.85 -26.19 13.89
N VAL A 42 -3.07 -26.82 13.02
CA VAL A 42 -2.75 -26.27 11.71
C VAL A 42 -3.92 -26.58 10.78
N MET A 43 -4.90 -25.68 10.71
CA MET A 43 -5.93 -25.70 9.68
C MET A 43 -5.27 -25.46 8.32
N ARG A 44 -5.02 -26.53 7.56
CA ARG A 44 -4.52 -26.42 6.18
C ARG A 44 -5.72 -26.25 5.25
N ALA A 45 -5.67 -25.23 4.39
CA ALA A 45 -6.63 -25.14 3.29
C ALA A 45 -6.59 -26.44 2.47
N ARG A 46 -7.76 -26.90 2.00
CA ARG A 46 -7.84 -28.06 1.09
C ARG A 46 -6.94 -27.79 -0.12
N GLN A 47 -6.16 -28.80 -0.54
CA GLN A 47 -5.16 -28.70 -1.62
C GLN A 47 -5.73 -28.15 -2.94
N HIS A 48 -7.05 -28.26 -3.16
CA HIS A 48 -7.78 -27.73 -4.32
C HIS A 48 -9.01 -26.92 -3.90
N ALA A 49 -8.87 -26.00 -2.93
CA ALA A 49 -9.93 -25.05 -2.64
C ALA A 49 -10.19 -24.18 -3.89
N ARG A 50 -11.41 -24.19 -4.40
CA ARG A 50 -11.82 -23.36 -5.54
C ARG A 50 -11.59 -21.89 -5.19
N THR A 51 -10.65 -21.25 -5.87
CA THR A 51 -10.46 -19.80 -5.78
C THR A 51 -11.43 -19.11 -6.74
N GLU A 52 -12.12 -18.09 -6.26
CA GLU A 52 -12.96 -17.25 -7.12
C GLU A 52 -12.10 -16.49 -8.15
N SER A 53 -12.57 -16.39 -9.38
CA SER A 53 -11.86 -15.63 -10.41
C SER A 53 -11.82 -14.13 -10.07
N ALA A 54 -10.74 -13.45 -10.44
CA ALA A 54 -10.60 -12.00 -10.27
C ALA A 54 -11.79 -11.22 -10.86
N LYS A 55 -12.34 -11.66 -12.00
CA LYS A 55 -13.54 -11.09 -12.63
C LYS A 55 -14.79 -11.20 -11.74
N THR A 56 -14.98 -12.33 -11.06
CA THR A 56 -16.11 -12.50 -10.12
C THR A 56 -15.94 -11.63 -8.90
N LEU A 57 -14.73 -11.56 -8.33
CA LEU A 57 -14.42 -10.69 -7.21
C LEU A 57 -14.67 -9.22 -7.56
N ASN A 58 -14.15 -8.78 -8.70
CA ASN A 58 -14.33 -7.43 -9.22
C ASN A 58 -15.82 -7.06 -9.39
N ARG A 59 -16.60 -7.90 -10.09
CA ARG A 59 -18.04 -7.67 -10.26
C ARG A 59 -18.78 -7.53 -8.93
N ARG A 60 -18.38 -8.30 -7.91
CA ARG A 60 -18.95 -8.19 -6.56
C ARG A 60 -18.59 -6.88 -5.88
N MET A 61 -17.35 -6.41 -6.04
CA MET A 61 -16.89 -5.13 -5.50
C MET A 61 -17.57 -3.95 -6.19
N GLN A 62 -17.74 -4.01 -7.51
CA GLN A 62 -18.40 -2.96 -8.30
C GLN A 62 -19.85 -2.68 -7.87
N LYS A 63 -20.56 -3.68 -7.31
CA LYS A 63 -21.91 -3.47 -6.75
C LYS A 63 -21.93 -2.47 -5.58
N LYS A 64 -20.80 -2.24 -4.91
CA LYS A 64 -20.67 -1.34 -3.77
C LYS A 64 -20.19 0.04 -4.17
N TYR A 65 -19.72 0.21 -5.39
CA TYR A 65 -19.13 1.46 -5.86
C TYR A 65 -20.21 2.32 -6.51
N ASN A 66 -20.09 3.63 -6.33
CA ASN A 66 -20.99 4.62 -6.92
C ASN A 66 -20.18 5.85 -7.33
N GLY A 67 -19.52 5.77 -8.48
CA GLY A 67 -18.77 6.89 -9.05
C GLY A 67 -19.69 7.97 -9.62
N THR A 68 -19.43 9.23 -9.27
CA THR A 68 -20.11 10.43 -9.80
C THR A 68 -19.13 11.29 -10.58
N PRO A 69 -19.57 12.29 -11.38
CA PRO A 69 -18.64 13.18 -12.08
C PRO A 69 -17.67 13.93 -11.13
N LYS A 70 -18.16 14.31 -9.94
CA LYS A 70 -17.36 15.04 -8.93
C LYS A 70 -16.47 14.13 -8.10
N LYS A 71 -16.94 12.90 -7.85
CA LYS A 71 -16.24 11.86 -7.10
C LYS A 71 -16.26 10.56 -7.90
N PRO A 72 -15.42 10.43 -8.93
CA PRO A 72 -15.44 9.28 -9.81
C PRO A 72 -14.83 8.04 -9.15
N ARG A 73 -15.05 6.89 -9.79
CA ARG A 73 -14.41 5.62 -9.44
C ARG A 73 -13.09 5.49 -10.20
N LEU A 74 -12.02 5.16 -9.48
CA LEU A 74 -10.73 4.82 -10.08
C LEU A 74 -10.64 3.30 -10.24
N SER A 75 -10.53 2.81 -11.47
CA SER A 75 -10.29 1.40 -11.77
C SER A 75 -8.90 1.20 -12.35
N VAL A 76 -8.14 0.29 -11.76
CA VAL A 76 -6.77 -0.02 -12.16
C VAL A 76 -6.65 -1.49 -12.47
N PHE A 77 -6.19 -1.78 -13.68
CA PHE A 77 -5.90 -3.12 -14.14
C PHE A 77 -4.41 -3.26 -14.37
N CYS A 78 -3.80 -4.26 -13.74
CA CYS A 78 -2.40 -4.60 -13.95
C CYS A 78 -2.33 -6.01 -14.55
N SER A 79 -1.70 -6.11 -15.71
CA SER A 79 -1.21 -7.37 -16.26
C SER A 79 0.27 -7.55 -15.91
N ASP A 80 0.88 -8.66 -16.34
CA ASP A 80 2.31 -8.87 -16.15
C ASP A 80 3.14 -7.78 -16.84
N LYS A 81 2.67 -7.30 -17.99
CA LYS A 81 3.42 -6.38 -18.85
C LYS A 81 3.01 -4.92 -18.71
N GLN A 82 1.73 -4.64 -18.48
CA GLN A 82 1.16 -3.29 -18.64
C GLN A 82 0.22 -2.95 -17.49
N LEU A 83 0.12 -1.64 -17.20
CA LEU A 83 -0.86 -1.08 -16.28
C LEU A 83 -1.80 -0.14 -17.04
N TYR A 84 -3.07 -0.19 -16.66
CA TYR A 84 -4.14 0.63 -17.19
C TYR A 84 -4.90 1.24 -16.03
N ALA A 85 -5.09 2.55 -16.07
CA ALA A 85 -5.83 3.30 -15.07
C ALA A 85 -6.98 4.07 -15.76
N MET A 86 -8.16 4.00 -15.16
CA MET A 86 -9.36 4.64 -15.68
C MET A 86 -10.08 5.38 -14.57
N LEU A 87 -10.47 6.62 -14.86
CA LEU A 87 -11.37 7.38 -14.02
C LEU A 87 -12.76 7.34 -14.64
N VAL A 88 -13.71 6.72 -13.93
CA VAL A 88 -15.03 6.38 -14.47
C VAL A 88 -16.14 7.07 -13.68
N ASP A 89 -17.05 7.70 -14.40
CA ASP A 89 -18.34 8.14 -13.91
C ASP A 89 -19.38 7.05 -14.17
N ASP A 90 -19.80 6.36 -13.11
CA ASP A 90 -20.72 5.23 -13.21
C ASP A 90 -22.17 5.69 -13.47
N GLN A 91 -22.53 6.93 -13.11
CA GLN A 91 -23.86 7.49 -13.36
C GLN A 91 -24.09 7.76 -14.85
N ASN A 92 -23.14 8.46 -15.48
CA ASN A 92 -23.23 8.78 -16.90
C ASN A 92 -22.59 7.72 -17.80
N LYS A 93 -21.99 6.68 -17.21
CA LYS A 93 -21.24 5.62 -17.91
C LYS A 93 -20.15 6.17 -18.84
N LYS A 94 -19.46 7.21 -18.37
CA LYS A 94 -18.40 7.89 -19.13
C LYS A 94 -17.04 7.67 -18.48
N CYS A 95 -16.04 7.50 -19.34
CA CYS A 95 -14.64 7.51 -18.92
C CYS A 95 -14.16 8.97 -18.95
N LEU A 96 -13.75 9.50 -17.80
CA LEU A 96 -13.23 10.85 -17.66
C LEU A 96 -11.74 10.90 -18.01
N PHE A 97 -11.00 9.85 -17.66
CA PHE A 97 -9.58 9.71 -17.95
C PHE A 97 -9.21 8.27 -18.24
N TYR A 98 -8.31 8.07 -19.19
CA TYR A 98 -7.70 6.79 -19.52
C TYR A 98 -6.18 6.94 -19.68
N GLY A 99 -5.42 6.24 -18.85
CA GLY A 99 -3.97 6.20 -18.89
C GLY A 99 -3.46 4.76 -19.01
N SER A 100 -2.45 4.55 -19.87
CA SER A 100 -1.82 3.23 -20.03
C SER A 100 -0.33 3.34 -20.25
N THR A 101 0.44 2.42 -19.65
CA THR A 101 1.88 2.28 -19.92
C THR A 101 2.21 1.98 -21.38
N LEU A 102 1.22 1.63 -22.22
CA LEU A 102 1.37 1.49 -23.67
C LEU A 102 1.34 2.82 -24.43
N GLN A 103 0.79 3.89 -23.85
CA GLN A 103 0.70 5.19 -24.52
C GLN A 103 2.09 5.79 -24.73
N LYS A 104 2.28 6.40 -25.91
CA LYS A 104 3.58 6.99 -26.30
C LYS A 104 3.99 8.15 -25.37
N SER A 105 3.03 8.91 -24.86
CA SER A 105 3.28 10.01 -23.89
C SER A 105 3.94 9.51 -22.61
N ILE A 106 3.57 8.31 -22.16
CA ILE A 106 4.01 7.72 -20.89
C ILE A 106 5.29 6.90 -21.05
N ARG A 107 5.38 6.12 -22.13
CA ARG A 107 6.47 5.17 -22.35
C ARG A 107 7.81 5.90 -22.49
N GLN A 108 7.82 7.05 -23.19
CA GLN A 108 8.99 7.87 -23.57
C GLN A 108 10.14 7.05 -24.18
N ASP A 109 11.00 7.73 -24.95
CA ASP A 109 12.22 7.13 -25.50
C ASP A 109 13.43 7.82 -24.86
N PRO A 110 14.35 7.10 -24.18
CA PRO A 110 14.46 5.64 -24.09
C PRO A 110 13.44 4.99 -23.13
N HIS A 111 13.29 3.69 -23.31
CA HIS A 111 12.40 2.84 -22.53
C HIS A 111 12.62 2.95 -21.02
N CYS A 112 11.62 3.43 -20.31
CA CYS A 112 11.64 3.48 -18.85
C CYS A 112 11.36 2.11 -18.19
N SER A 113 11.69 2.00 -16.91
CA SER A 113 11.34 0.82 -16.09
C SER A 113 9.82 0.68 -15.95
N THR A 114 9.32 -0.55 -15.81
CA THR A 114 7.85 -0.78 -15.70
C THR A 114 7.22 -0.13 -14.47
N ALA A 115 7.98 0.07 -13.39
CA ALA A 115 7.54 0.79 -12.20
C ALA A 115 7.48 2.31 -12.44
N GLU A 116 8.50 2.87 -13.11
CA GLU A 116 8.51 4.29 -13.49
C GLU A 116 7.40 4.64 -14.48
N ALA A 117 7.13 3.77 -15.46
CA ALA A 117 6.01 3.93 -16.38
C ALA A 117 4.70 4.05 -15.61
N ALA A 118 4.48 3.19 -14.60
CA ALA A 118 3.28 3.24 -13.78
C ALA A 118 3.22 4.47 -12.87
N LYS A 119 4.36 4.94 -12.35
CA LYS A 119 4.43 6.22 -11.65
C LYS A 119 3.95 7.36 -12.54
N ARG A 120 4.43 7.43 -13.79
CA ARG A 120 4.01 8.44 -14.78
C ARG A 120 2.52 8.37 -15.10
N VAL A 121 1.91 7.18 -15.17
CA VAL A 121 0.45 7.04 -15.31
C VAL A 121 -0.27 7.70 -14.14
N GLY A 122 0.24 7.55 -12.91
CA GLY A 122 -0.30 8.21 -11.72
C GLY A 122 -0.17 9.74 -11.81
N GLU A 123 0.96 10.24 -12.27
CA GLU A 123 1.19 11.68 -12.49
C GLU A 123 0.25 12.27 -13.56
N GLU A 124 0.02 11.56 -14.66
CA GLU A 124 -0.94 11.97 -15.68
C GLU A 124 -2.39 11.95 -15.18
N LEU A 125 -2.76 10.95 -14.37
CA LEU A 125 -4.07 10.91 -13.71
C LEU A 125 -4.27 12.16 -12.84
N ILE A 126 -3.26 12.54 -12.05
CA ILE A 126 -3.33 13.73 -11.18
C ILE A 126 -3.53 15.00 -12.02
N LYS A 127 -2.79 15.15 -13.13
CA LYS A 127 -2.96 16.28 -14.06
C LYS A 127 -4.39 16.32 -14.60
N ALA A 128 -4.92 15.19 -15.07
CA ALA A 128 -6.29 15.12 -15.56
C ALA A 128 -7.33 15.43 -14.47
N CYS A 129 -7.11 14.99 -13.22
CA CYS A 129 -7.97 15.34 -12.10
C CYS A 129 -7.95 16.84 -11.80
N ASN A 130 -6.78 17.49 -11.86
CA ASN A 130 -6.66 18.94 -11.69
C ASN A 130 -7.43 19.69 -12.79
N ASP A 131 -7.25 19.29 -14.06
CA ASP A 131 -7.91 19.92 -15.20
C ASP A 131 -9.44 19.80 -15.12
N LEU A 132 -9.93 18.65 -14.61
CA LEU A 132 -11.34 18.37 -14.41
C LEU A 132 -11.89 18.84 -13.05
N ASN A 133 -11.06 19.47 -12.20
CA ASN A 133 -11.39 19.92 -10.84
C ASN A 133 -11.97 18.81 -9.93
N ILE A 134 -11.37 17.62 -9.98
CA ILE A 134 -11.77 16.45 -9.19
C ILE A 134 -10.91 16.39 -7.92
N GLY A 135 -11.52 16.72 -6.78
CA GLY A 135 -10.81 16.78 -5.49
C GLY A 135 -10.79 15.46 -4.70
N GLU A 136 -11.66 14.50 -5.03
CA GLU A 136 -11.77 13.24 -4.27
C GLU A 136 -12.16 12.08 -5.19
N ILE A 137 -11.59 10.91 -4.93
CA ILE A 137 -11.94 9.65 -5.60
C ILE A 137 -12.86 8.86 -4.69
N SER A 138 -14.04 8.48 -5.17
CA SER A 138 -15.04 7.79 -4.35
C SER A 138 -14.62 6.37 -3.99
N SER A 139 -13.97 5.67 -4.91
CA SER A 139 -13.62 4.25 -4.74
C SER A 139 -12.43 3.89 -5.61
N TYR A 140 -11.56 3.04 -5.07
CA TYR A 140 -10.39 2.51 -5.75
C TYR A 140 -10.54 1.00 -5.96
N ASP A 141 -10.60 0.61 -7.23
CA ASP A 141 -10.82 -0.76 -7.69
C ASP A 141 -9.54 -1.32 -8.33
N ARG A 142 -8.93 -2.31 -7.69
CA ARG A 142 -7.73 -3.03 -8.18
C ARG A 142 -8.07 -4.22 -9.10
N ASN A 143 -9.33 -4.36 -9.52
CA ASN A 143 -9.85 -5.39 -10.40
C ASN A 143 -9.62 -6.85 -9.92
N GLY A 144 -9.38 -7.05 -8.62
CA GLY A 144 -9.17 -8.37 -8.01
C GLY A 144 -7.77 -8.96 -8.20
N PHE A 145 -6.79 -8.16 -8.64
CA PHE A 145 -5.39 -8.57 -8.76
C PHE A 145 -4.60 -8.29 -7.47
N ALA A 146 -3.58 -9.11 -7.23
CA ALA A 146 -2.68 -8.92 -6.10
C ALA A 146 -1.81 -7.66 -6.29
N THR A 147 -1.43 -7.03 -5.18
CA THR A 147 -0.50 -5.90 -5.20
C THR A 147 0.87 -6.38 -5.66
N GLY A 148 1.43 -5.70 -6.67
CA GLY A 148 2.81 -5.88 -7.11
C GLY A 148 3.55 -4.55 -7.13
N GLU A 149 4.81 -4.57 -7.53
CA GLU A 149 5.68 -3.38 -7.57
C GLU A 149 5.10 -2.25 -8.43
N ARG A 150 4.50 -2.60 -9.57
CA ARG A 150 3.91 -1.64 -10.50
C ARG A 150 2.69 -0.92 -9.92
N ILE A 151 1.79 -1.66 -9.27
CA ILE A 151 0.63 -1.10 -8.58
C ILE A 151 1.13 -0.23 -7.42
N HIS A 152 2.13 -0.69 -6.68
CA HIS A 152 2.67 0.07 -5.56
C HIS A 152 3.29 1.40 -6.02
N ALA A 153 4.05 1.41 -7.12
CA ALA A 153 4.61 2.64 -7.70
C ALA A 153 3.52 3.62 -8.15
N PHE A 154 2.44 3.12 -8.73
CA PHE A 154 1.27 3.92 -9.10
C PHE A 154 0.54 4.49 -7.87
N GLU A 155 0.32 3.66 -6.84
CA GLU A 155 -0.32 4.07 -5.59
C GLU A 155 0.49 5.13 -4.84
N ILE A 156 1.83 5.01 -4.82
CA ILE A 156 2.72 6.03 -4.23
C ILE A 156 2.50 7.38 -4.91
N ALA A 157 2.49 7.44 -6.24
CA ALA A 157 2.30 8.69 -6.98
C ALA A 157 0.95 9.34 -6.65
N ILE A 158 -0.12 8.55 -6.53
CA ILE A 158 -1.46 9.04 -6.23
C ILE A 158 -1.61 9.48 -4.78
N SER A 159 -0.96 8.78 -3.85
CA SER A 159 -0.98 9.12 -2.43
C SER A 159 -0.32 10.47 -2.16
N GLU A 160 0.68 10.89 -2.95
CA GLU A 160 1.29 12.23 -2.84
C GLU A 160 0.27 13.36 -3.04
N TYR A 161 -0.78 13.13 -3.84
CA TYR A 161 -1.86 14.10 -4.06
C TYR A 161 -3.00 13.97 -3.03
N GLY A 162 -3.01 12.93 -2.18
CA GLY A 162 -4.01 12.75 -1.13
C GLY A 162 -5.30 12.02 -1.56
N PHE A 163 -5.33 11.43 -2.76
CA PHE A 163 -6.50 10.65 -3.22
C PHE A 163 -6.63 9.27 -2.54
N LEU A 164 -5.54 8.73 -1.99
CA LEU A 164 -5.52 7.45 -1.27
C LEU A 164 -4.81 7.62 0.07
N SER A 165 -5.50 7.26 1.16
CA SER A 165 -4.90 7.16 2.50
C SER A 165 -4.00 5.93 2.57
N ARG A 166 -2.74 6.13 2.99
CA ARG A 166 -1.72 5.08 3.14
C ARG A 166 -1.82 4.38 4.49
#